data_AF-A0A1J3E348-F1
#
_entry.id   AF-A0A1J3E348-F1
#
_cell.length_a   1.000
_cell.length_b   1.000
_cell.length_c   1.000
_cell.angle_alpha   90.00
_cell.angle_beta   90.00
_cell.angle_gamma   90.00
#
_symmetry.space_group_name_H-M   'P 1'
#
loop_
_entity.id
_entity.type
_entity.pdbx_description
1 polymer ?
#
loop_
_entity_poly.entity_id
_entity_poly.type
_entity_poly.pdbx_seq_one_letter_code
_entity_poly.pdbx_strand_id
1 'polypeptide(L)'
;RPILSFLILPNQTAFVKDRLLVENTVLAGELVNGYHKNKGPKRITIKVDIAKAFDSVSWEFLFNCLEGLLLPQEYIGWLKACICTTNFTIGYNGVVHGYFKGKRGLPTCL
;
A
#
# COMPACT_ATOMS: atom_id res chain seq x y z
N ARG A 1 -1.82 -20.24 11.29
CA ARG A 1 -3.18 -19.67 11.09
C ARG A 1 -3.07 -18.51 10.11
N PRO A 2 -3.99 -18.33 9.14
CA PRO A 2 -3.96 -17.16 8.26
C PRO A 2 -4.25 -15.90 9.08
N ILE A 3 -3.28 -14.98 9.12
CA ILE A 3 -3.36 -13.73 9.91
C ILE A 3 -4.05 -12.62 9.11
N LEU A 4 -3.88 -12.66 7.80
CA LEU A 4 -4.29 -11.58 6.92
C LEU A 4 -5.81 -11.32 6.91
N SER A 5 -6.63 -12.37 7.07
CA SER A 5 -8.09 -12.26 7.03
C SER A 5 -8.70 -11.41 8.14
N PHE A 6 -8.03 -11.27 9.29
CA PHE A 6 -8.49 -10.41 10.38
C PHE A 6 -7.91 -8.99 10.30
N LEU A 7 -6.85 -8.79 9.52
CA LEU A 7 -6.20 -7.48 9.32
C LEU A 7 -6.84 -6.68 8.18
N ILE A 8 -7.36 -7.38 7.16
CA ILE A 8 -7.95 -6.76 5.99
C ILE A 8 -9.43 -6.46 6.26
N LEU A 9 -9.78 -5.17 6.29
CA LEU A 9 -11.17 -4.73 6.42
C LEU A 9 -12.00 -5.14 5.19
N PRO A 10 -13.33 -5.35 5.33
CA PRO A 10 -14.19 -5.73 4.21
C PRO A 10 -14.15 -4.77 3.02
N ASN A 11 -13.97 -3.47 3.28
CA ASN A 11 -13.92 -2.41 2.27
C ASN A 11 -12.53 -2.25 1.60
N GLN A 12 -11.54 -3.08 1.94
CA GLN A 12 -10.23 -3.07 1.28
C GLN A 12 -10.21 -4.09 0.13
N THR A 13 -10.58 -3.68 -1.08
CA THR A 13 -10.72 -4.62 -2.21
C THR A 13 -9.44 -4.75 -3.05
N ALA A 14 -8.58 -3.74 -3.05
CA ALA A 14 -7.35 -3.75 -3.85
C ALA A 14 -6.34 -4.79 -3.33
N PHE A 15 -5.72 -5.53 -4.26
CA PHE A 15 -4.71 -6.56 -3.97
C PHE A 15 -5.16 -7.70 -3.06
N VAL A 16 -6.47 -7.94 -2.94
CA VAL A 16 -7.04 -9.06 -2.19
C VAL A 16 -7.66 -10.05 -3.17
N LYS A 17 -7.24 -11.32 -3.07
CA LYS A 17 -7.80 -12.38 -3.91
C LYS A 17 -9.32 -12.45 -3.71
N ASP A 18 -10.04 -12.69 -4.81
CA ASP A 18 -11.50 -12.87 -4.84
C ASP A 18 -12.30 -11.61 -4.44
N ARG A 19 -11.67 -10.41 -4.41
CA ARG A 19 -12.36 -9.11 -4.30
C ARG A 19 -12.28 -8.36 -5.62
N LEU A 20 -13.39 -7.73 -6.00
CA LEU A 20 -13.51 -7.08 -7.30
C LEU A 20 -13.36 -5.58 -7.17
N LEU A 21 -12.57 -4.97 -8.06
CA LEU A 21 -12.40 -3.51 -8.09
C LEU A 21 -13.74 -2.76 -8.26
N VAL A 22 -14.72 -3.37 -8.92
CA VAL A 22 -16.07 -2.80 -9.12
C VAL A 22 -16.78 -2.50 -7.79
N GLU A 23 -16.48 -3.25 -6.72
CA GLU A 23 -17.07 -3.02 -5.38
C GLU A 23 -16.66 -1.65 -4.83
N ASN A 24 -15.42 -1.19 -5.09
CA ASN A 24 -15.00 0.17 -4.72
C ASN A 24 -15.74 1.24 -5.51
N THR A 25 -16.04 0.99 -6.78
CA THR A 25 -16.78 1.93 -7.61
C THR A 25 -18.22 2.10 -7.10
N VAL A 26 -18.85 1.00 -6.71
CA VAL A 26 -20.18 1.02 -6.08
C VAL A 26 -20.14 1.78 -4.76
N LEU A 27 -19.20 1.44 -3.86
CA LEU A 27 -19.03 2.11 -2.57
C LEU A 27 -18.79 3.62 -2.73
N ALA A 28 -17.95 4.03 -3.69
CA ALA A 28 -17.72 5.43 -3.99
C ALA A 28 -19.00 6.15 -4.46
N GLY A 29 -19.81 5.49 -5.29
CA GLY A 29 -21.12 6.00 -5.73
C GLY A 29 -22.10 6.20 -4.58
N GLU A 30 -22.13 5.26 -3.63
CA GLU A 30 -22.95 5.37 -2.41
C GLU A 30 -22.48 6.51 -1.50
N LEU A 31 -21.17 6.67 -1.32
CA LEU A 31 -20.59 7.75 -0.50
C LEU A 31 -20.95 9.15 -1.01
N VAL A 32 -21.00 9.33 -2.33
CA VAL A 32 -21.36 10.62 -2.95
C VAL A 32 -22.85 10.73 -3.29
N ASN A 33 -23.66 9.75 -2.89
CA ASN A 33 -25.08 9.76 -3.18
C ASN A 33 -25.75 10.98 -2.53
N GLY A 34 -26.63 11.64 -3.29
CA GLY A 34 -27.32 12.85 -2.84
C GLY A 34 -26.45 14.10 -2.74
N TYR A 35 -25.18 14.08 -3.16
CA TYR A 35 -24.35 15.29 -3.24
C TYR A 35 -24.90 16.32 -4.23
N HIS A 36 -25.65 15.87 -5.25
CA HIS A 36 -26.36 16.75 -6.19
C HIS A 36 -27.56 17.49 -5.55
N LYS A 37 -27.99 17.12 -4.33
CA LYS A 37 -29.16 17.72 -3.69
C LYS A 37 -28.77 18.99 -2.94
N ASN A 38 -29.38 20.11 -3.33
CA ASN A 38 -29.19 21.43 -2.69
C ASN A 38 -29.90 21.58 -1.34
N LYS A 39 -30.61 20.55 -0.86
CA LYS A 39 -31.30 20.50 0.43
C LYS A 39 -30.78 19.34 1.27
N GLY A 40 -30.56 19.58 2.56
CA GLY A 40 -30.15 18.57 3.54
C GLY A 40 -28.86 18.94 4.30
N PRO A 41 -28.32 17.98 5.07
CA PRO A 41 -27.07 18.17 5.81
C PRO A 41 -25.92 18.53 4.88
N LYS A 42 -24.97 19.35 5.36
CA LYS A 42 -23.71 19.61 4.67
C LYS A 42 -22.93 18.30 4.54
N ARG A 43 -22.30 18.08 3.38
CA ARG A 43 -21.55 16.86 3.06
C ARG A 43 -20.17 17.22 2.54
N ILE A 44 -19.16 16.40 2.83
CA ILE A 44 -17.80 16.53 2.31
C ILE A 44 -17.24 15.13 2.05
N THR A 45 -16.55 14.97 0.92
CA THR A 45 -15.76 13.78 0.61
C THR A 45 -14.30 14.18 0.52
N ILE A 46 -13.42 13.41 1.15
CA ILE A 46 -11.98 13.61 1.09
C ILE A 46 -11.39 12.45 0.29
N LYS A 47 -10.69 12.79 -0.79
CA LYS A 47 -9.88 11.83 -1.55
C LYS A 47 -8.42 12.02 -1.15
N VAL A 48 -7.83 10.99 -0.58
CA VAL A 48 -6.39 10.95 -0.25
C VAL A 48 -5.72 10.00 -1.24
N ASP A 49 -4.67 10.46 -1.89
CA ASP A 49 -3.84 9.67 -2.79
C ASP A 49 -2.37 9.77 -2.34
N ILE A 50 -1.66 8.66 -2.38
CA ILE A 50 -0.26 8.58 -1.94
C ILE A 50 0.63 8.50 -3.18
N ALA A 51 1.32 9.59 -3.47
CA ALA A 51 2.29 9.64 -4.55
C ALA A 51 3.40 8.60 -4.33
N LYS A 52 3.63 7.75 -5.35
CA LYS A 52 4.66 6.70 -5.32
C LYS A 52 4.55 5.83 -4.07
N ALA A 53 3.34 5.32 -3.79
CA ALA A 53 3.05 4.56 -2.58
C ALA A 53 4.06 3.45 -2.30
N PHE A 54 4.51 2.72 -3.33
CA PHE A 54 5.51 1.66 -3.17
C PHE A 54 6.94 2.19 -2.99
N ASP A 55 7.33 3.29 -3.63
CA ASP A 55 8.71 3.82 -3.53
C ASP A 55 8.95 4.64 -2.26
N SER A 56 7.87 5.07 -1.59
CA SER A 56 7.93 6.02 -0.48
C SER A 56 7.81 5.38 0.91
N VAL A 57 7.45 4.09 1.00
CA VAL A 57 7.26 3.39 2.28
C VAL A 57 8.51 3.45 3.15
N SER A 58 8.42 4.05 4.33
CA SER A 58 9.49 3.95 5.33
C SER A 58 9.61 2.52 5.85
N TRP A 59 10.82 1.96 5.77
CA TRP A 59 11.12 0.62 6.29
C TRP A 59 10.94 0.55 7.81
N GLU A 60 11.36 1.58 8.54
CA GLU A 60 11.16 1.67 9.99
C GLU A 60 9.67 1.60 10.34
N PHE A 61 8.85 2.41 9.66
CA PHE A 61 7.40 2.39 9.85
C PHE A 61 6.81 1.01 9.54
N LEU A 62 7.19 0.41 8.41
CA LEU A 62 6.71 -0.91 8.00
C LEU A 62 7.02 -1.97 9.07
N PHE A 63 8.26 -2.04 9.56
CA PHE A 63 8.64 -3.04 10.55
C PHE A 63 8.02 -2.78 11.91
N ASN A 64 7.90 -1.52 12.34
CA ASN A 64 7.18 -1.16 13.56
C ASN A 64 5.70 -1.59 13.49
N CYS A 65 5.05 -1.44 12.32
CA CYS A 65 3.69 -1.94 12.12
C CYS A 65 3.62 -3.47 12.21
N LEU A 66 4.53 -4.19 11.56
CA LEU A 66 4.55 -5.67 11.58
C LEU A 66 4.81 -6.23 12.99
N GLU A 67 5.66 -5.56 13.76
CA GLU A 67 5.91 -5.87 15.18
C GLU A 67 4.66 -5.58 16.04
N GLY A 68 3.98 -4.44 15.81
CA GLY A 68 2.71 -4.11 16.48
C GLY A 68 1.56 -5.07 16.15
N LEU A 69 1.61 -5.74 14.99
CA LEU A 69 0.69 -6.82 14.61
C LEU A 69 1.06 -8.19 15.19
N LEU A 70 2.10 -8.26 16.03
CA LEU A 70 2.57 -9.47 16.70
C LEU A 70 2.96 -10.60 15.72
N LEU A 71 3.52 -10.24 14.57
CA LEU A 71 4.09 -11.24 13.67
C LEU A 71 5.35 -11.88 14.29
N PRO A 72 5.61 -13.18 14.04
CA PRO A 72 6.82 -13.83 14.52
C PRO A 72 8.09 -13.10 14.04
N GLN A 73 9.05 -12.92 14.94
CA GLN A 73 10.30 -12.20 14.66
C GLN A 73 11.11 -12.83 13.52
N GLU A 74 11.07 -14.15 13.39
CA GLU A 74 11.68 -14.87 12.27
C GLU A 74 11.10 -14.41 10.92
N TYR A 75 9.78 -14.27 10.84
CA TYR A 75 9.07 -13.79 9.65
C TYR A 75 9.43 -12.34 9.30
N ILE A 76 9.52 -11.48 10.32
CA ILE A 76 9.97 -10.10 10.17
C ILE A 76 11.43 -10.06 9.69
N GLY A 77 12.28 -10.95 10.19
CA GLY A 77 13.66 -11.13 9.73
C GLY A 77 13.74 -11.48 8.24
N TRP A 78 12.91 -12.41 7.76
CA TRP A 78 12.82 -12.73 6.33
C TRP A 78 12.35 -11.54 5.51
N LEU A 79 11.34 -10.79 5.98
CA LEU A 79 10.88 -9.58 5.29
C LEU A 79 11.97 -8.49 5.24
N LYS A 80 12.72 -8.29 6.32
CA LYS A 80 13.90 -7.40 6.36
C LYS A 80 14.92 -7.81 5.31
N ALA A 81 15.21 -9.11 5.19
CA ALA A 81 16.13 -9.62 4.18
C ALA A 81 15.62 -9.38 2.74
N CYS A 82 14.33 -9.60 2.47
CA CYS A 82 13.76 -9.40 1.13
C CYS A 82 13.68 -7.92 0.72
N ILE A 83 13.35 -7.02 1.66
CA ILE A 83 13.05 -5.62 1.37
C ILE A 83 14.31 -4.74 1.43
N CYS A 84 15.18 -4.96 2.43
CA CYS A 84 16.28 -4.05 2.70
C CYS A 84 17.58 -4.36 1.92
N THR A 85 17.63 -5.49 1.22
CA THR A 85 18.83 -5.92 0.48
C THR A 85 18.83 -5.48 -0.99
N THR A 86 17.78 -4.80 -1.45
CA THR A 86 17.70 -4.35 -2.84
C THR A 86 18.72 -3.28 -3.18
N ASN A 87 19.42 -3.51 -4.29
CA ASN A 87 20.26 -2.51 -4.96
C ASN A 87 19.54 -1.98 -6.19
N PHE A 88 19.65 -0.68 -6.39
CA PHE A 88 19.09 0.04 -7.52
C PHE A 88 20.20 0.51 -8.45
N THR A 89 19.90 0.61 -9.74
CA THR A 89 20.80 1.11 -10.78
C THR A 89 20.13 2.24 -11.53
N ILE A 90 20.91 3.20 -12.06
CA ILE A 90 20.36 4.30 -12.85
C ILE A 90 20.55 3.99 -14.34
N GLY A 91 19.45 3.86 -15.08
CA GLY A 91 19.47 3.82 -16.54
C GLY A 91 19.41 5.23 -17.12
N TYR A 92 20.40 5.63 -17.90
CA TYR A 92 20.41 6.90 -18.63
C TYR A 92 20.91 6.68 -20.07
N ASN A 93 20.14 7.13 -21.06
CA ASN A 93 20.43 6.96 -22.49
C ASN A 93 20.77 5.51 -22.90
N GLY A 94 20.05 4.53 -22.35
CA GLY A 94 20.24 3.11 -22.68
C GLY A 94 21.44 2.43 -21.99
N VAL A 95 22.17 3.16 -21.13
CA VAL A 95 23.30 2.62 -20.37
C VAL A 95 22.95 2.61 -18.88
N VAL A 96 23.32 1.52 -18.21
CA VAL A 96 23.11 1.35 -16.76
C VAL A 96 24.35 1.79 -16.01
N HIS A 97 24.17 2.64 -14.99
CA HIS A 97 25.24 3.25 -14.22
C HIS A 97 25.07 3.01 -12.72
N GLY A 98 26.15 2.53 -12.10
CA GLY A 98 26.31 2.44 -10.65
C GLY A 98 25.33 1.50 -9.97
N TYR A 99 25.57 1.28 -8.67
CA TYR A 99 24.65 0.60 -7.77
C TYR A 99 24.53 1.42 -6.50
N PHE A 100 23.31 1.61 -6.02
CA PHE A 100 23.06 2.24 -4.72
C PHE A 100 22.03 1.43 -3.94
N LYS A 101 22.21 1.41 -2.61
CA LYS A 101 21.28 0.72 -1.72
C LYS A 101 20.01 1.54 -1.57
N GLY A 102 18.87 0.83 -1.56
CA GLY A 102 17.62 1.40 -1.08
C GLY A 102 17.73 1.87 0.36
N LYS A 103 16.90 2.85 0.73
CA LYS A 103 16.69 3.26 2.13
C LYS A 103 15.21 3.23 2.53
N ARG A 104 14.32 3.06 1.56
CA ARG A 104 12.86 3.05 1.69
C ARG A 104 12.26 2.43 0.43
N GLY A 105 10.97 2.17 0.49
CA GLY A 105 10.18 1.62 -0.60
C GLY A 105 10.20 0.10 -0.66
N LEU A 106 9.26 -0.48 -1.40
CA LEU A 106 9.15 -1.92 -1.59
C LEU A 106 9.78 -2.30 -2.94
N PRO A 107 10.47 -3.46 -3.02
CA PRO A 107 10.95 -4.00 -4.29
C PRO A 107 9.77 -4.28 -5.20
N THR A 108 9.61 -3.49 -6.25
CA THR A 108 8.60 -3.71 -7.29
C THR A 108 9.28 -4.30 -8.51
N CYS A 109 8.78 -5.45 -8.98
CA CYS A 109 9.11 -5.95 -10.32
C CYS A 109 8.21 -5.17 -11.29
N LEU A 110 8.73 -4.10 -11.87
CA LEU A 110 8.12 -3.41 -13.02
C LEU A 110 8.76 -3.88 -14.32
#